data_AF-W1Y0N5-F1
#
_entry.id   AF-W1Y0N5-F1
#
_cell.length_a   1.000
_cell.length_b   1.000
_cell.length_c   1.000
_cell.angle_alpha   90.00
_cell.angle_beta   90.00
_cell.angle_gamma   90.00
#
_symmetry.space_group_name_H-M   'P 1'
#
loop_
_entity.id
_entity.type
_entity.pdbx_description
1 polymer ?
#
loop_
_entity_poly.entity_id
_entity_poly.type
_entity_poly.pdbx_seq_one_letter_code
_entity_poly.pdbx_strand_id
1 'polypeptide(L)'
;FPADAKSVRDTMLCTCLVNEHDVRISTVEHLNAALAGLGIDNIVIEVNAPEIPIMDGSAAPFVYLLLDAGIDELNCAKKFVRIKETVRVEDGDKWAEFKPYNGFSLDF
;
A
#
# COMPACT_ATOMS: atom_id res chain seq x y z
N PHE A 1 -0.84 11.90 -7.91
CA PHE A 1 0.51 12.09 -7.33
C PHE A 1 1.00 10.73 -6.82
N PRO A 2 2.32 10.50 -6.64
CA PRO A 2 2.84 9.20 -6.21
C PRO A 2 2.31 8.79 -4.83
N ALA A 3 2.00 7.50 -4.66
CA ALA A 3 1.74 6.92 -3.36
C ALA A 3 3.08 6.65 -2.67
N ASP A 4 3.51 7.57 -1.80
CA ASP A 4 4.78 7.52 -1.07
C ASP A 4 4.54 7.72 0.44
N ALA A 5 5.33 7.05 1.27
CA ALA A 5 5.26 7.20 2.73
C ALA A 5 5.41 8.67 3.18
N LYS A 6 6.18 9.48 2.44
CA LYS A 6 6.34 10.92 2.69
C LYS A 6 5.08 11.74 2.41
N SER A 7 4.10 11.19 1.73
CA SER A 7 2.81 11.84 1.47
C SER A 7 1.74 11.49 2.51
N VAL A 8 2.02 10.56 3.43
CA VAL A 8 1.08 10.26 4.53
C VAL A 8 0.99 11.46 5.47
N ARG A 9 -0.24 11.93 5.76
CA ARG A 9 -0.48 13.07 6.67
C ARG A 9 -1.48 12.77 7.78
N ASP A 10 -2.33 11.76 7.60
CA ASP A 10 -3.35 11.37 8.58
C ASP A 10 -3.42 9.84 8.62
N THR A 11 -3.47 9.31 9.85
CA THR A 11 -3.50 7.88 10.16
C THR A 11 -4.64 7.54 11.13
N MET A 12 -5.56 8.48 11.39
CA MET A 12 -6.72 8.24 12.24
C MET A 12 -7.80 7.54 11.41
N LEU A 13 -8.15 6.31 11.80
CA LEU A 13 -9.12 5.42 11.14
C LEU A 13 -8.75 4.91 9.73
N CYS A 14 -7.88 5.61 8.99
CA CYS A 14 -7.41 5.18 7.67
C CYS A 14 -5.99 5.70 7.36
N THR A 15 -5.35 5.19 6.31
CA THR A 15 -4.15 5.83 5.74
C THR A 15 -4.56 6.87 4.71
N CYS A 16 -4.11 8.11 4.92
CA CYS A 16 -4.47 9.24 4.06
C CYS A 16 -3.22 9.90 3.46
N LEU A 17 -3.23 10.04 2.13
CA LEU A 17 -2.18 10.69 1.37
C LEU A 17 -2.58 12.13 1.01
N VAL A 18 -1.66 13.07 1.19
CA VAL A 18 -1.82 14.46 0.80
C VAL A 18 -0.56 14.94 0.07
N ASN A 19 -0.75 15.56 -1.09
CA ASN A 19 0.37 16.11 -1.87
C ASN A 19 0.69 17.57 -1.50
N GLU A 20 1.68 18.16 -2.17
CA GLU A 20 2.12 19.55 -1.96
C GLU A 20 1.08 20.61 -2.37
N HIS A 21 -0.01 20.19 -3.02
CA HIS A 21 -1.11 21.06 -3.44
C HIS A 21 -2.39 20.81 -2.61
N ASP A 22 -2.25 20.20 -1.43
CA ASP A 22 -3.34 19.86 -0.51
C ASP A 22 -4.43 18.95 -1.10
N VAL A 23 -4.12 18.21 -2.18
CA VAL A 23 -5.03 17.19 -2.71
C VAL A 23 -4.96 15.95 -1.82
N ARG A 24 -6.11 15.56 -1.28
CA ARG A 24 -6.26 14.46 -0.33
C ARG A 24 -6.88 13.23 -0.98
N ILE A 25 -6.28 12.06 -0.74
CA ILE A 25 -6.86 10.74 -1.03
C ILE A 25 -6.82 9.90 0.25
N SER A 26 -7.99 9.54 0.76
CA SER A 26 -8.17 8.75 1.99
C SER A 26 -8.38 7.25 1.68
N THR A 27 -8.19 6.40 2.70
CA THR A 27 -8.56 4.98 2.68
C THR A 27 -7.80 4.16 1.62
N VAL A 28 -6.50 4.44 1.45
CA VAL A 28 -5.69 3.81 0.40
C VAL A 28 -5.26 2.37 0.72
N GLU A 29 -5.34 1.96 1.98
CA GLU A 29 -4.74 0.73 2.52
C GLU A 29 -5.26 -0.56 1.87
N HIS A 30 -6.56 -0.68 1.58
CA HIS A 30 -7.12 -1.91 0.99
C HIS A 30 -6.71 -2.10 -0.47
N LEU A 31 -6.72 -1.01 -1.25
CA LEU A 31 -6.22 -1.02 -2.62
C LEU A 31 -4.71 -1.32 -2.62
N ASN A 32 -3.94 -0.67 -1.75
CA ASN A 32 -2.50 -0.93 -1.62
C ASN A 32 -2.21 -2.39 -1.21
N ALA A 33 -3.03 -2.98 -0.34
CA ALA A 33 -2.91 -4.39 0.03
C ALA A 33 -3.15 -5.33 -1.16
N ALA A 34 -4.15 -5.02 -2.02
CA ALA A 34 -4.39 -5.79 -3.25
C ALA A 34 -3.21 -5.68 -4.23
N LEU A 35 -2.70 -4.45 -4.45
CA LEU A 35 -1.55 -4.22 -5.34
C LEU A 35 -0.28 -4.93 -4.83
N ALA A 36 -0.01 -4.85 -3.52
CA ALA A 36 1.11 -5.54 -2.90
C ALA A 36 0.97 -7.08 -2.99
N GLY A 37 -0.24 -7.60 -2.74
CA GLY A 37 -0.54 -9.04 -2.82
C GLY A 37 -0.41 -9.62 -4.23
N LEU A 38 -0.75 -8.83 -5.25
CA LEU A 38 -0.60 -9.22 -6.67
C LEU A 38 0.77 -8.87 -7.26
N GLY A 39 1.60 -8.12 -6.53
CA GLY A 39 2.92 -7.71 -7.00
C GLY A 39 2.88 -6.70 -8.15
N ILE A 40 1.90 -5.79 -8.19
CA ILE A 40 1.81 -4.73 -9.20
C ILE A 40 2.74 -3.57 -8.81
N ASP A 41 3.74 -3.28 -9.64
CA ASP A 41 4.73 -2.22 -9.37
C ASP A 41 4.35 -0.86 -9.97
N ASN A 42 3.65 -0.86 -11.12
CA ASN A 42 3.36 0.34 -11.89
C ASN A 42 1.88 0.36 -12.25
N ILE A 43 1.15 1.36 -11.77
CA ILE A 43 -0.26 1.57 -12.09
C ILE A 43 -0.60 3.06 -11.93
N VAL A 44 -1.52 3.55 -12.76
CA VAL A 44 -2.16 4.85 -12.56
C VAL A 44 -3.54 4.60 -11.98
N ILE A 45 -3.81 5.18 -10.82
CA ILE A 45 -5.11 5.12 -10.15
C ILE A 45 -5.77 6.49 -10.34
N GLU A 46 -6.84 6.53 -11.13
CA GLU A 46 -7.64 7.72 -11.32
C GLU A 46 -8.88 7.68 -10.42
N VAL A 47 -9.10 8.77 -9.70
CA VAL A 47 -10.26 8.96 -8.83
C VAL A 47 -10.84 10.35 -9.03
N ASN A 48 -12.15 10.46 -8.91
CA ASN A 48 -12.90 11.71 -9.01
C ASN A 48 -13.42 12.21 -7.66
N ALA A 49 -13.01 11.55 -6.56
CA ALA A 49 -13.40 11.83 -5.19
C ALA A 49 -12.18 11.71 -4.26
N PRO A 50 -12.20 12.34 -3.07
CA PRO A 50 -11.05 12.39 -2.15
C PRO A 50 -10.84 11.10 -1.33
N GLU A 51 -11.42 9.98 -1.75
CA GLU A 51 -11.38 8.71 -1.04
C GLU A 51 -11.45 7.53 -2.02
N ILE A 52 -10.67 6.49 -1.76
CA ILE A 52 -10.76 5.21 -2.48
C ILE A 52 -12.06 4.50 -2.05
N PRO A 53 -12.85 3.95 -2.99
CA PRO A 53 -14.08 3.26 -2.63
C PRO A 53 -13.79 2.09 -1.67
N ILE A 54 -14.56 2.00 -0.59
CA ILE A 54 -14.40 0.94 0.41
C ILE A 54 -14.73 -0.46 -0.12
N MET A 55 -15.44 -0.54 -1.25
CA MET A 55 -15.94 -1.77 -1.85
C MET A 55 -16.79 -2.57 -0.85
N ASP A 56 -16.37 -3.78 -0.48
CA ASP A 56 -17.01 -4.63 0.54
C ASP A 56 -16.31 -4.54 1.92
N GLY A 57 -15.35 -3.63 2.08
CA GLY A 57 -14.52 -3.50 3.28
C GLY A 57 -13.24 -4.35 3.26
N SER A 58 -13.00 -5.14 2.21
CA SER A 58 -11.80 -5.96 2.04
C SER A 58 -11.01 -5.57 0.79
N ALA A 59 -9.87 -6.23 0.58
CA ALA A 59 -9.10 -6.14 -0.66
C ALA A 59 -9.63 -7.05 -1.79
N ALA A 60 -10.55 -7.98 -1.49
CA ALA A 60 -10.96 -9.01 -2.43
C ALA A 60 -11.60 -8.47 -3.73
N PRO A 61 -12.46 -7.42 -3.69
CA PRO A 61 -13.00 -6.83 -4.92
C PRO A 61 -11.91 -6.22 -5.81
N PHE A 62 -10.90 -5.58 -5.22
CA PHE A 62 -9.77 -5.05 -5.97
C PHE A 62 -8.93 -6.17 -6.59
N VAL A 63 -8.62 -7.22 -5.82
CA VAL A 63 -7.90 -8.39 -6.34
C VAL A 63 -8.64 -9.01 -7.52
N TYR A 64 -9.95 -9.20 -7.39
CA TYR A 64 -10.79 -9.72 -8.47
C TYR A 64 -10.70 -8.87 -9.74
N LEU A 65 -10.92 -7.56 -9.62
CA LEU A 65 -10.91 -6.64 -10.77
C LEU A 65 -9.52 -6.55 -11.44
N LEU A 66 -8.45 -6.56 -10.65
CA LEU A 66 -7.08 -6.53 -11.16
C LEU A 66 -6.71 -7.83 -11.89
N LEU A 67 -7.13 -8.98 -11.38
CA LEU A 67 -6.91 -10.27 -12.05
C LEU A 67 -7.76 -10.40 -13.33
N ASP A 68 -9.00 -9.91 -13.32
CA ASP A 68 -9.87 -9.89 -14.50
C ASP A 68 -9.31 -8.99 -15.60
N ALA A 69 -8.74 -7.83 -15.23
CA ALA A 69 -8.06 -6.93 -16.17
C ALA A 69 -6.76 -7.52 -16.76
N GLY A 70 -6.10 -8.43 -16.03
CA GLY A 70 -4.81 -9.00 -16.39
C GLY A 70 -3.62 -8.19 -15.89
N ILE A 71 -2.47 -8.86 -15.77
CA ILE A 71 -1.20 -8.26 -15.31
C ILE A 71 -0.15 -8.49 -16.38
N ASP A 72 0.45 -7.39 -16.87
CA ASP A 72 1.53 -7.44 -17.85
C ASP A 72 2.91 -7.42 -17.18
N GLU A 73 3.76 -8.36 -17.57
CA GLU A 73 5.17 -8.36 -17.18
C GLU A 73 5.96 -7.37 -18.04
N LEU A 74 6.71 -6.50 -17.37
CA LEU A 74 7.60 -5.57 -18.03
C LEU A 74 9.00 -6.17 -18.17
N ASN A 75 9.70 -5.85 -19.27
CA ASN A 75 11.09 -6.25 -19.49
C ASN A 75 12.07 -5.41 -18.65
N CYS A 76 11.88 -5.42 -17.34
CA CYS A 76 12.75 -4.77 -16.36
C CYS A 76 12.73 -5.55 -15.04
N ALA A 77 13.87 -5.57 -14.34
CA ALA A 77 13.94 -6.24 -13.07
C ALA A 77 13.10 -5.52 -12.00
N LYS A 78 12.20 -6.26 -11.36
CA LYS A 78 11.47 -5.80 -10.17
C LYS A 78 12.44 -5.49 -9.04
N LYS A 79 12.23 -4.37 -8.35
CA LYS A 79 13.06 -3.94 -7.22
C LYS A 79 12.38 -4.31 -5.91
N PHE A 80 13.16 -4.79 -4.96
CA PHE A 80 12.67 -5.17 -3.63
C PHE A 80 13.46 -4.42 -2.55
N VAL A 81 12.78 -4.06 -1.47
CA VAL A 81 13.43 -3.57 -0.25
C VAL A 81 13.74 -4.77 0.64
N ARG A 82 15.03 -5.06 0.84
CA ARG A 82 15.49 -6.13 1.74
C ARG A 82 15.84 -5.56 3.10
N ILE A 83 15.18 -6.07 4.14
CA ILE A 83 15.53 -5.77 5.53
C ILE A 83 16.85 -6.47 5.88
N LYS A 84 17.87 -5.68 6.23
CA LYS A 84 19.22 -6.16 6.56
C LYS A 84 19.46 -6.25 8.06
N GLU A 85 18.78 -5.40 8.82
CA GLU A 85 18.91 -5.27 10.27
C GLU A 85 17.51 -5.07 10.87
N THR A 86 17.34 -5.44 12.13
CA THR A 86 16.06 -5.27 12.83
C THR A 86 15.78 -3.78 13.05
N VAL A 87 14.56 -3.35 12.74
CA VAL A 87 14.06 -1.99 13.00
C VAL A 87 12.75 -2.11 13.75
N ARG A 88 12.65 -1.47 14.91
CA ARG A 88 11.46 -1.51 15.76
C ARG A 88 11.06 -0.10 16.17
N VAL A 89 9.77 0.17 16.15
CA VAL A 89 9.15 1.38 16.69
C VAL A 89 8.11 0.99 17.72
N GLU A 90 7.97 1.81 18.77
CA GLU A 90 7.07 1.56 19.90
C GLU A 90 6.30 2.84 20.24
N ASP A 91 5.04 2.68 20.62
CA ASP A 91 4.17 3.74 21.13
C ASP A 91 3.25 3.15 22.21
N GLY A 92 3.60 3.38 23.49
CA GLY A 92 2.89 2.80 24.63
C GLY A 92 2.97 1.27 24.64
N ASP A 93 1.82 0.61 24.53
CA ASP A 93 1.68 -0.84 24.45
C ASP A 93 1.72 -1.40 23.01
N LYS A 94 1.85 -0.52 22.00
CA LYS A 94 1.91 -0.89 20.58
C LYS A 94 3.33 -0.90 20.08
N TRP A 95 3.63 -1.79 19.14
CA TRP A 95 4.91 -1.83 18.45
C TRP A 95 4.75 -2.33 17.02
N ALA A 96 5.69 -1.95 16.16
CA ALA A 96 5.84 -2.51 14.82
C ALA A 96 7.32 -2.81 14.58
N GLU A 97 7.63 -3.95 13.98
CA GLU A 97 9.00 -4.43 13.83
C GLU A 97 9.24 -5.06 12.45
N PHE A 98 10.34 -4.68 11.81
CA PHE A 98 10.93 -5.40 10.70
C PHE A 98 12.12 -6.22 11.17
N LYS A 99 12.18 -7.49 10.76
CA LYS A 99 13.31 -8.39 10.99
C LYS A 99 13.87 -8.90 9.65
N PRO A 100 15.20 -9.14 9.54
CA PRO A 100 15.76 -9.79 8.37
C PRO A 100 15.12 -11.16 8.13
N TYR A 101 14.61 -11.39 6.93
CA TYR A 101 13.97 -12.64 6.53
C TYR A 101 14.22 -12.93 5.05
N ASN A 102 14.42 -14.20 4.71
CA ASN A 102 14.61 -14.64 3.32
C ASN A 102 13.25 -15.00 2.69
N GLY A 103 12.46 -13.98 2.40
CA GLY A 103 11.11 -14.10 1.86
C GLY A 103 10.25 -12.92 2.33
N PHE A 104 8.95 -13.15 2.42
CA PHE A 104 7.99 -12.20 3.00
C PHE A 104 7.11 -12.94 4.00
N SER A 105 6.98 -12.39 5.21
CA SER A 105 6.15 -12.93 6.28
C SER A 105 5.58 -11.77 7.08
N LEU A 106 4.32 -11.90 7.51
CA LEU A 106 3.63 -10.95 8.35
C LEU A 106 3.08 -11.67 9.58
N ASP A 107 3.13 -10.98 10.72
CA ASP A 107 2.57 -11.41 12.01
C ASP A 107 1.91 -10.18 12.65
N PHE A 108 0.79 -10.36 13.33
CA PHE A 108 -0.02 -9.26 13.91
C PHE A 108 -0.58 -9.64 15.27
#